data_AF-A0A925HRY6-F1
#
_entry.id   AF-A0A925HRY6-F1
#
_cell.length_a   1.000
_cell.length_b   1.000
_cell.length_c   1.000
_cell.angle_alpha   90.00
_cell.angle_beta   90.00
_cell.angle_gamma   90.00
#
_symmetry.space_group_name_H-M   'P 1'
#
loop_
_entity.id
_entity.type
_entity.pdbx_description
1 polymer ?
#
loop_
_entity_poly.entity_id
_entity_poly.type
_entity_poly.pdbx_seq_one_letter_code
_entity_poly.pdbx_strand_id
1 'polypeptide(L)'
;MSFARSVTATLVACGFPAIVAPLTAQLSDAPMLPLGRTLDGALSRTDPTLNERGRFRIFRLDVKAGQRYSIVMRADDFDSYLSIARQVNGLTDYLASDDDGAGNSNARLKWTPKMSGTYYVVTQSLKDDGIGNFTVRLDTLPAVVITPPKNVTLGESVTGALVDTDPAVDDKGAYYKLYRLTARKGQRLIIEMKGDGDLDAFVGIGTMMGDSLHIDETDDDGGGEKNARLRYTVKEDGTYIIRAQALDANATGTFTLKVTERVARPSTIVNLAANTPTTGELTDSDDEADDGSYFDLYRVTVRAGEKVTIMMRSSAVDSYVVLGQMVDGEWNQLAYDDDTGGGKNARLEHTFDNAGEYLIRANTVGAGSTGTYTIRIDRGAGTAGAARSTRRP
;
A
#
# COMPACT_ATOMS: atom_id res chain seq x y z
N MET A 1 -8.28 3.26 -18.18
CA MET A 1 -6.82 3.27 -18.40
C MET A 1 -6.15 4.27 -17.47
N SER A 2 -5.75 3.82 -16.29
CA SER A 2 -4.71 4.44 -15.47
C SER A 2 -4.10 3.30 -14.66
N PHE A 3 -2.83 3.00 -14.91
CA PHE A 3 -2.14 1.87 -14.32
C PHE A 3 -1.74 2.24 -12.89
N ALA A 4 -2.25 1.49 -11.90
CA ALA A 4 -1.66 1.44 -10.58
C ALA A 4 -0.25 0.83 -10.72
N ARG A 5 0.78 1.69 -10.72
CA ARG A 5 2.16 1.23 -10.59
C ARG A 5 2.34 0.79 -9.14
N SER A 6 2.18 -0.51 -8.90
CA SER A 6 2.86 -1.18 -7.80
C SER A 6 4.35 -0.84 -7.92
N VAL A 7 4.86 0.00 -7.04
CA VAL A 7 6.31 0.11 -6.82
C VAL A 7 6.70 -1.13 -6.04
N THR A 8 6.78 -2.26 -6.74
CA THR A 8 7.65 -3.34 -6.33
C THR A 8 9.03 -2.72 -6.32
N ALA A 9 9.56 -2.44 -5.14
CA ALA A 9 10.97 -2.17 -4.95
C ALA A 9 11.71 -3.45 -5.38
N THR A 10 11.92 -3.55 -6.69
CA THR A 10 12.87 -4.46 -7.27
C THR A 10 14.18 -4.03 -6.64
N LEU A 11 14.70 -4.82 -5.70
CA LEU A 11 16.10 -4.76 -5.34
C LEU A 11 16.84 -5.00 -6.65
N VAL A 12 17.19 -3.91 -7.34
CA VAL A 12 18.31 -3.94 -8.24
C VAL A 12 19.47 -4.22 -7.30
N ALA A 13 19.90 -5.48 -7.29
CA ALA A 13 21.17 -5.88 -6.76
C ALA A 13 22.24 -5.19 -7.62
N CYS A 14 22.45 -3.90 -7.39
CA CYS A 14 23.71 -3.26 -7.68
C CYS A 14 24.70 -3.96 -6.77
N GLY A 15 25.60 -4.74 -7.36
CA GLY A 15 26.73 -5.32 -6.67
C GLY A 15 27.57 -4.20 -6.08
N PHE A 16 27.31 -3.84 -4.82
CA PHE A 16 28.17 -2.96 -4.07
C PHE A 16 29.39 -3.78 -3.62
N PRO A 17 30.62 -3.32 -3.86
CA PRO A 17 31.77 -3.94 -3.24
C PRO A 17 31.61 -3.80 -1.72
N ALA A 18 31.82 -4.91 -1.03
CA ALA A 18 31.78 -4.99 0.41
C ALA A 18 32.89 -4.09 1.00
N ILE A 19 32.59 -2.86 1.39
CA ILE A 19 33.43 -2.07 2.29
C ILE A 19 32.95 -2.37 3.71
N VAL A 20 33.23 -3.57 4.20
CA VAL A 20 32.64 -4.07 5.46
C VAL A 20 33.50 -3.72 6.68
N ALA A 21 34.83 -3.64 6.57
CA ALA A 21 35.69 -3.44 7.74
C ALA A 21 35.74 -1.99 8.32
N PRO A 22 35.91 -0.91 7.52
CA PRO A 22 36.10 0.42 8.09
C PRO A 22 34.79 1.04 8.62
N LEU A 23 33.65 0.67 8.04
CA LEU A 23 32.34 1.15 8.50
C LEU A 23 31.96 0.52 9.85
N THR A 24 32.24 -0.77 10.08
CA THR A 24 31.97 -1.42 11.37
C THR A 24 32.76 -0.79 12.53
N ALA A 25 34.02 -0.43 12.31
CA ALA A 25 34.83 0.26 13.33
C ALA A 25 34.34 1.70 13.60
N GLN A 26 33.91 2.43 12.57
CA GLN A 26 33.31 3.75 12.75
C GLN A 26 31.99 3.72 13.51
N LEU A 27 31.22 2.65 13.35
CA LEU A 27 29.97 2.44 14.10
C LEU A 27 30.23 2.13 15.57
N SER A 28 31.27 1.36 15.91
CA SER A 28 31.63 1.08 17.30
C SER A 28 32.13 2.31 18.04
N ASP A 29 32.84 3.20 17.34
CA ASP A 29 33.44 4.41 17.91
C ASP A 29 32.56 5.66 17.77
N ALA A 30 31.36 5.52 17.18
CA ALA A 30 30.47 6.64 16.95
C ALA A 30 30.08 7.34 18.27
N PRO A 31 30.30 8.67 18.39
CA PRO A 31 29.90 9.41 19.58
C PRO A 31 28.38 9.37 19.77
N MET A 32 27.95 9.35 21.03
CA MET A 32 26.54 9.45 21.37
C MET A 32 25.99 10.84 21.03
N LEU A 33 24.86 10.90 20.36
CA LEU A 33 24.04 12.10 20.19
C LEU A 33 22.96 12.11 21.27
N PRO A 34 23.13 12.86 22.37
CA PRO A 34 22.17 12.86 23.46
C PRO A 34 20.93 13.68 23.12
N LEU A 35 19.78 13.21 23.61
CA LEU A 35 18.52 13.89 23.45
C LEU A 35 18.58 15.32 24.03
N GLY A 36 18.08 16.29 23.26
CA GLY A 36 17.93 17.67 23.70
C GLY A 36 19.21 18.49 23.73
N ARG A 37 20.35 17.97 23.22
CA ARG A 37 21.59 18.74 23.07
C ARG A 37 22.03 18.83 21.62
N THR A 38 22.59 19.98 21.29
CA THR A 38 23.28 20.20 20.02
C THR A 38 24.73 19.77 20.17
N LEU A 39 25.26 19.04 19.20
CA LEU A 39 26.68 18.72 19.09
C LEU A 39 27.26 19.39 17.86
N ASP A 40 28.48 19.90 18.00
CA ASP A 40 29.28 20.42 16.90
C ASP A 40 30.05 19.28 16.22
N GLY A 41 30.21 19.40 14.91
CA GLY A 41 30.99 18.50 14.09
C GLY A 41 31.64 19.23 12.91
N ALA A 42 32.53 18.55 12.20
CA ALA A 42 33.15 19.07 10.99
C ALA A 42 33.38 17.95 9.97
N LEU A 43 33.09 18.22 8.70
CA LEU A 43 33.46 17.37 7.58
C LEU A 43 34.76 17.89 6.97
N SER A 44 35.74 17.01 6.79
CA SER A 44 37.10 17.31 6.35
C SER A 44 37.53 16.40 5.22
N ARG A 45 38.58 16.77 4.48
CA ARG A 45 39.05 15.99 3.31
C ARG A 45 39.54 14.57 3.61
N THR A 46 39.75 14.24 4.87
CA THR A 46 40.14 12.89 5.31
C THR A 46 38.97 12.04 5.77
N ASP A 47 37.78 12.64 5.91
CA ASP A 47 36.57 11.90 6.28
C ASP A 47 36.11 11.01 5.12
N PRO A 48 35.55 9.83 5.44
CA PRO A 48 35.11 8.86 4.45
C PRO A 48 33.97 9.42 3.59
N THR A 49 33.85 8.90 2.37
CA THR A 49 32.72 9.15 1.48
C THR A 49 31.82 7.91 1.43
N LEU A 50 30.54 8.12 1.11
CA LEU A 50 29.54 7.06 1.03
C LEU A 50 28.71 7.27 -0.24
N ASN A 51 28.55 6.21 -1.04
CA ASN A 51 27.65 6.15 -2.20
C ASN A 51 27.83 7.28 -3.23
N GLU A 52 29.08 7.61 -3.59
CA GLU A 52 29.41 8.71 -4.53
C GLU A 52 28.90 10.10 -4.10
N ARG A 53 28.36 10.21 -2.89
CA ARG A 53 28.00 11.47 -2.24
C ARG A 53 29.16 12.00 -1.42
N GLY A 54 28.88 13.10 -0.75
CA GLY A 54 29.75 13.79 0.18
C GLY A 54 30.29 12.98 1.34
N ARG A 55 31.11 13.69 2.09
CA ARG A 55 31.81 13.14 3.23
C ARG A 55 30.85 12.98 4.38
N PHE A 56 31.09 12.02 5.25
CA PHE A 56 30.18 11.77 6.36
C PHE A 56 30.88 11.57 7.69
N ARG A 57 30.10 11.79 8.75
CA ARG A 57 30.36 11.32 10.11
C ARG A 57 29.14 10.59 10.64
N ILE A 58 29.37 9.75 11.65
CA ILE A 58 28.32 8.96 12.27
C ILE A 58 28.20 9.33 13.74
N PHE A 59 26.97 9.43 14.22
CA PHE A 59 26.62 9.50 15.64
C PHE A 59 25.71 8.34 16.00
N ARG A 60 25.84 7.80 17.20
CA ARG A 60 24.90 6.80 17.73
C ARG A 60 23.80 7.47 18.54
N LEU A 61 22.61 6.89 18.54
CA LEU A 61 21.48 7.32 19.36
C LEU A 61 20.70 6.12 19.86
N ASP A 62 20.17 6.24 21.08
CA ASP A 62 19.29 5.24 21.67
C ASP A 62 17.85 5.75 21.59
N VAL A 63 16.97 4.95 21.00
CA VAL A 63 15.60 5.33 20.72
C VAL A 63 14.60 4.31 21.25
N LYS A 64 13.37 4.76 21.47
CA LYS A 64 12.24 3.93 21.89
C LYS A 64 11.30 3.71 20.71
N ALA A 65 10.86 2.47 20.50
CA ALA A 65 9.82 2.15 19.53
C ALA A 65 8.59 3.06 19.73
N GLY A 66 8.09 3.64 18.64
CA GLY A 66 6.91 4.49 18.64
C GLY A 66 7.11 5.95 19.11
N GLN A 67 8.23 6.28 19.76
CA GLN A 67 8.57 7.67 20.07
C GLN A 67 8.94 8.41 18.80
N ARG A 68 8.40 9.62 18.61
CA ARG A 68 8.77 10.47 17.47
C ARG A 68 10.01 11.28 17.80
N TYR A 69 10.91 11.37 16.84
CA TYR A 69 12.13 12.15 16.92
C TYR A 69 12.25 13.13 15.76
N SER A 70 12.88 14.28 16.02
CA SER A 70 13.35 15.22 15.01
C SER A 70 14.86 15.31 15.11
N ILE A 71 15.54 15.15 13.98
CA ILE A 71 16.99 15.23 13.89
C ILE A 71 17.30 16.34 12.91
N VAL A 72 17.97 17.37 13.38
CA VAL A 72 18.31 18.55 12.57
C VAL A 72 19.81 18.63 12.42
N MET A 73 20.27 18.75 11.19
CA MET A 73 21.66 19.05 10.86
C MET A 73 21.69 20.42 10.21
N ARG A 74 22.59 21.29 10.68
CA ARG A 74 22.82 22.59 10.06
C ARG A 74 24.27 22.76 9.65
N ALA A 75 24.48 23.26 8.45
CA ALA A 75 25.80 23.60 7.92
C ALA A 75 25.67 24.84 7.02
N ASP A 76 26.55 25.81 7.21
CA ASP A 76 26.59 27.02 6.38
C ASP A 76 27.45 26.81 5.12
N ASP A 77 28.42 25.89 5.19
CA ASP A 77 29.45 25.69 4.16
C ASP A 77 29.05 24.67 3.08
N PHE A 78 28.02 23.86 3.32
CA PHE A 78 27.62 22.78 2.41
C PHE A 78 26.14 22.40 2.59
N ASP A 79 25.59 21.77 1.56
CA ASP A 79 24.22 21.25 1.55
C ASP A 79 24.15 19.99 2.42
N SER A 80 23.33 20.02 3.48
CA SER A 80 23.28 18.97 4.49
C SER A 80 22.51 17.75 3.98
N TYR A 81 22.93 16.54 4.38
CA TYR A 81 22.23 15.30 4.10
C TYR A 81 22.25 14.44 5.36
N LEU A 82 21.06 14.12 5.89
CA LEU A 82 20.89 13.26 7.05
C LEU A 82 20.37 11.89 6.62
N SER A 83 20.85 10.84 7.27
CA SER A 83 20.24 9.51 7.18
C SER A 83 20.22 8.79 8.52
N ILE A 84 19.21 7.94 8.71
CA ILE A 84 19.14 6.99 9.83
C ILE A 84 19.47 5.60 9.34
N ALA A 85 20.34 4.92 10.06
CA ALA A 85 20.74 3.55 9.76
C ALA A 85 20.73 2.65 11.00
N ARG A 86 20.69 1.34 10.77
CA ARG A 86 20.93 0.30 11.78
C ARG A 86 21.81 -0.80 11.19
N GLN A 87 22.36 -1.66 12.05
CA GLN A 87 23.03 -2.87 11.63
C GLN A 87 22.08 -4.06 11.67
N VAL A 88 22.04 -4.84 10.58
CA VAL A 88 21.30 -6.10 10.46
C VAL A 88 22.22 -7.15 9.85
N ASN A 89 22.55 -8.20 10.61
CA ASN A 89 23.44 -9.28 10.16
C ASN A 89 24.78 -8.81 9.57
N GLY A 90 25.36 -7.74 10.13
CA GLY A 90 26.61 -7.14 9.65
C GLY A 90 26.48 -6.27 8.40
N LEU A 91 25.26 -6.02 7.93
CA LEU A 91 24.95 -5.07 6.86
C LEU A 91 24.30 -3.80 7.42
N THR A 92 24.59 -2.68 6.78
CA THR A 92 23.96 -1.39 7.10
C THR A 92 22.62 -1.26 6.37
N ASP A 93 21.56 -1.09 7.13
CA ASP A 93 20.20 -0.87 6.65
C ASP A 93 19.82 0.60 6.88
N TYR A 94 19.62 1.35 5.80
CA TYR A 94 19.22 2.76 5.82
C TYR A 94 17.70 2.88 5.83
N LEU A 95 17.16 3.65 6.77
CA LEU A 95 15.74 3.64 7.12
C LEU A 95 14.99 4.91 6.71
N ALA A 96 15.69 6.05 6.68
CA ALA A 96 15.14 7.35 6.33
C ALA A 96 16.28 8.30 5.98
N SER A 97 15.99 9.30 5.15
CA SER A 97 16.93 10.40 4.81
C SER A 97 16.19 11.71 4.53
N ASP A 98 16.88 12.83 4.70
CA ASP A 98 16.39 14.19 4.40
C ASP A 98 17.59 15.12 4.13
N ASP A 99 17.45 16.10 3.23
CA ASP A 99 18.49 17.08 2.87
C ASP A 99 18.10 18.56 3.04
N ASP A 100 16.84 18.93 2.80
CA ASP A 100 16.42 20.34 2.81
C ASP A 100 15.28 20.64 3.79
N GLY A 101 14.88 19.67 4.61
CA GLY A 101 13.71 19.78 5.49
C GLY A 101 13.79 20.95 6.48
N ALA A 102 14.98 21.43 6.85
CA ALA A 102 15.19 22.59 7.72
C ALA A 102 15.31 23.95 7.01
N GLY A 103 15.23 24.00 5.68
CA GLY A 103 15.42 25.22 4.89
C GLY A 103 16.87 25.69 4.87
N ASN A 104 17.20 26.61 3.95
CA ASN A 104 18.58 27.07 3.72
C ASN A 104 19.59 25.90 3.58
N SER A 105 19.24 24.86 2.81
CA SER A 105 20.12 23.69 2.61
C SER A 105 20.45 22.89 3.89
N ASN A 106 19.64 23.04 4.93
CA ASN A 106 19.76 22.27 6.17
C ASN A 106 18.78 21.10 6.17
N ALA A 107 19.22 19.96 6.68
CA ALA A 107 18.42 18.75 6.74
C ALA A 107 17.61 18.68 8.03
N ARG A 108 16.34 18.25 7.96
CA ARG A 108 15.53 17.90 9.13
C ARG A 108 14.77 16.61 8.90
N LEU A 109 15.23 15.56 9.56
CA LEU A 109 14.61 14.25 9.50
C LEU A 109 13.64 14.06 10.67
N LYS A 110 12.35 13.83 10.38
CA LYS A 110 11.35 13.40 11.37
C LYS A 110 11.15 11.89 11.26
N TRP A 111 11.30 11.16 12.37
CA TRP A 111 11.31 9.70 12.34
C TRP A 111 10.70 9.05 13.58
N THR A 112 10.02 7.94 13.35
CA THR A 112 9.47 7.06 14.39
C THR A 112 10.11 5.67 14.26
N PRO A 113 10.87 5.19 15.26
CA PRO A 113 11.45 3.86 15.22
C PRO A 113 10.37 2.78 15.35
N LYS A 114 10.46 1.74 14.53
CA LYS A 114 9.65 0.52 14.71
C LYS A 114 10.15 -0.37 15.84
N MET A 115 11.40 -0.22 16.26
CA MET A 115 11.97 -1.01 17.35
C MET A 115 12.80 -0.11 18.25
N SER A 116 12.80 -0.43 19.54
CA SER A 116 13.71 0.21 20.50
C SER A 116 15.11 -0.33 20.27
N GLY A 117 16.12 0.50 20.50
CA GLY A 117 17.52 0.09 20.43
C GLY A 117 18.44 1.21 19.99
N THR A 118 19.68 0.83 19.70
CA THR A 118 20.70 1.73 19.20
C THR A 118 20.63 1.81 17.67
N TYR A 119 20.58 3.03 17.18
CA TYR A 119 20.62 3.38 15.76
C TYR A 119 21.78 4.34 15.50
N TYR A 120 21.98 4.68 14.23
CA TYR A 120 23.04 5.57 13.78
C TYR A 120 22.47 6.70 12.93
N VAL A 121 22.88 7.93 13.22
CA VAL A 121 22.69 9.09 12.36
C VAL A 121 23.95 9.25 11.53
N VAL A 122 23.79 9.26 10.21
CA VAL A 122 24.84 9.60 9.26
C VAL A 122 24.63 11.06 8.86
N THR A 123 25.55 11.93 9.30
CA THR A 123 25.62 13.34 8.89
C THR A 123 26.56 13.45 7.70
N GLN A 124 26.03 13.84 6.54
CA GLN A 124 26.75 13.82 5.29
C GLN A 124 26.58 15.15 4.54
N SER A 125 27.53 15.54 3.69
CA SER A 125 27.29 16.58 2.68
C SER A 125 26.61 16.00 1.44
N LEU A 126 25.66 16.70 0.84
CA LEU A 126 24.93 16.18 -0.33
C LEU A 126 25.87 15.90 -1.51
N LYS A 127 26.87 16.78 -1.70
CA LYS A 127 27.88 16.71 -2.77
C LYS A 127 29.24 16.25 -2.23
N ASP A 128 30.01 15.63 -3.12
CA ASP A 128 31.31 14.98 -2.87
C ASP A 128 32.43 15.93 -2.38
N ASP A 129 32.31 17.21 -2.70
CA ASP A 129 33.24 18.27 -2.32
C ASP A 129 32.90 18.98 -1.00
N GLY A 130 31.73 18.72 -0.42
CA GLY A 130 31.26 19.37 0.81
C GLY A 130 32.16 19.10 2.02
N ILE A 131 32.69 20.18 2.59
CA ILE A 131 33.50 20.20 3.81
C ILE A 131 33.13 21.45 4.60
N GLY A 132 33.32 21.43 5.92
CA GLY A 132 33.00 22.56 6.78
C GLY A 132 32.44 22.13 8.13
N ASN A 133 32.08 23.11 8.94
CA ASN A 133 31.49 22.85 10.25
C ASN A 133 30.00 22.57 10.12
N PHE A 134 29.46 21.75 11.02
CA PHE A 134 28.03 21.52 11.14
C PHE A 134 27.62 21.36 12.59
N THR A 135 26.32 21.50 12.85
CA THR A 135 25.70 21.10 14.11
C THR A 135 24.70 19.98 13.87
N VAL A 136 24.54 19.09 14.83
CA VAL A 136 23.51 18.06 14.81
C VAL A 136 22.78 18.00 16.15
N ARG A 137 21.46 17.89 16.12
CA ARG A 137 20.61 17.85 17.31
C ARG A 137 19.50 16.83 17.15
N LEU A 138 19.28 16.03 18.20
CA LEU A 138 18.17 15.09 18.34
C LEU A 138 17.19 15.64 19.38
N ASP A 139 15.92 15.79 19.01
CA ASP A 139 14.81 16.13 19.90
C ASP A 139 13.67 15.10 19.77
N THR A 140 12.80 15.03 20.78
CA THR A 140 11.52 14.33 20.65
C THR A 140 10.48 15.24 20.02
N LEU A 141 9.66 14.71 19.14
CA LEU A 141 8.45 15.36 18.66
C LEU A 141 7.25 14.98 19.55
N PRO A 142 6.24 15.85 19.67
CA PRO A 142 5.00 15.52 20.36
C PRO A 142 4.31 14.31 19.69
N ALA A 143 3.59 13.53 20.50
CA ALA A 143 2.75 12.44 20.02
C ALA A 143 1.85 12.90 18.86
N VAL A 144 1.59 12.01 17.90
CA VAL A 144 0.56 12.24 16.85
C VAL A 144 -0.80 12.46 17.51
N VAL A 145 -1.05 11.73 18.61
CA VAL A 145 -2.27 11.85 19.40
C VAL A 145 -2.12 12.99 20.42
N ILE A 146 -2.32 14.23 19.98
CA ILE A 146 -2.54 15.35 20.91
C ILE A 146 -3.99 15.40 21.41
N THR A 147 -4.91 14.72 20.72
CA THR A 147 -6.31 14.55 21.11
C THR A 147 -6.69 13.07 21.00
N PRO A 148 -7.28 12.45 22.04
CA PRO A 148 -7.69 11.05 21.99
C PRO A 148 -8.59 10.76 20.78
N PRO A 149 -8.35 9.67 20.02
CA PRO A 149 -9.17 9.36 18.85
C PRO A 149 -10.64 9.19 19.23
N LYS A 150 -11.55 9.74 18.42
CA LYS A 150 -13.00 9.61 18.62
C LYS A 150 -13.47 8.21 18.20
N ASN A 151 -14.36 7.58 18.97
CA ASN A 151 -14.92 6.30 18.57
C ASN A 151 -15.83 6.44 17.34
N VAL A 152 -15.77 5.48 16.43
CA VAL A 152 -16.76 5.29 15.36
C VAL A 152 -17.45 3.95 15.53
N THR A 153 -18.74 3.91 15.23
CA THR A 153 -19.54 2.69 15.19
C THR A 153 -19.72 2.28 13.73
N LEU A 154 -19.61 0.99 13.43
CA LEU A 154 -19.88 0.49 12.08
C LEU A 154 -21.32 0.84 11.66
N GLY A 155 -21.46 1.37 10.44
CA GLY A 155 -22.74 1.79 9.86
C GLY A 155 -23.14 3.23 10.17
N GLU A 156 -22.57 3.85 11.21
CA GLU A 156 -22.90 5.22 11.62
C GLU A 156 -21.95 6.24 10.98
N SER A 157 -22.52 7.34 10.50
CA SER A 157 -21.74 8.49 10.02
C SER A 157 -21.41 9.44 11.17
N VAL A 158 -20.21 9.99 11.17
CA VAL A 158 -19.76 11.01 12.11
C VAL A 158 -19.34 12.26 11.36
N THR A 159 -19.83 13.42 11.78
CA THR A 159 -19.37 14.72 11.26
C THR A 159 -18.11 15.19 12.02
N GLY A 160 -17.19 15.79 11.28
CA GLY A 160 -15.98 16.43 11.78
C GLY A 160 -15.69 17.75 11.05
N ALA A 161 -14.71 18.51 11.55
CA ALA A 161 -14.24 19.75 10.94
C ALA A 161 -12.72 19.90 11.12
N LEU A 162 -11.97 19.94 10.02
CA LEU A 162 -10.53 20.24 10.04
C LEU A 162 -10.32 21.74 10.21
N VAL A 163 -9.51 22.12 11.19
CA VAL A 163 -9.16 23.52 11.49
C VAL A 163 -7.66 23.72 11.57
N ASP A 164 -7.19 24.95 11.47
CA ASP A 164 -5.76 25.33 11.44
C ASP A 164 -4.96 25.04 12.73
N THR A 165 -5.65 24.64 13.80
CA THR A 165 -5.07 24.21 15.07
C THR A 165 -5.05 22.70 15.25
N ASP A 166 -5.61 21.94 14.29
CA ASP A 166 -5.52 20.49 14.28
C ASP A 166 -4.08 20.02 14.02
N PRO A 167 -3.72 18.80 14.46
CA PRO A 167 -2.41 18.27 14.13
C PRO A 167 -2.25 18.08 12.61
N ALA A 168 -1.06 18.34 12.09
CA ALA A 168 -0.70 18.16 10.69
C ALA A 168 0.27 16.98 10.50
N VAL A 169 0.16 16.29 9.36
CA VAL A 169 1.04 15.13 9.06
C VAL A 169 2.48 15.57 8.79
N ASP A 170 2.66 16.77 8.21
CA ASP A 170 3.93 17.36 7.88
C ASP A 170 3.99 18.85 8.26
N ASP A 171 5.11 19.51 7.97
CA ASP A 171 5.28 20.96 8.19
C ASP A 171 4.49 21.82 7.20
N LYS A 172 3.78 21.20 6.25
CA LYS A 172 2.99 21.91 5.22
C LYS A 172 1.54 22.10 5.64
N GLY A 173 1.10 21.54 6.76
CA GLY A 173 -0.23 21.83 7.33
C GLY A 173 -1.35 20.95 6.78
N ALA A 174 -1.07 19.73 6.34
CA ALA A 174 -2.11 18.74 6.03
C ALA A 174 -2.80 18.26 7.32
N TYR A 175 -3.85 18.98 7.73
CA TYR A 175 -4.55 18.78 9.01
C TYR A 175 -5.32 17.45 9.04
N TYR A 176 -5.38 16.83 10.22
CA TYR A 176 -6.11 15.57 10.39
C TYR A 176 -6.82 15.45 11.74
N LYS A 177 -7.82 14.57 11.78
CA LYS A 177 -8.42 14.03 13.00
C LYS A 177 -8.31 12.51 13.04
N LEU A 178 -8.26 11.98 14.26
CA LEU A 178 -8.16 10.56 14.50
C LEU A 178 -9.47 10.00 15.03
N TYR A 179 -9.83 8.85 14.50
CA TYR A 179 -10.96 8.04 14.90
C TYR A 179 -10.47 6.64 15.25
N ARG A 180 -11.23 5.88 16.03
CA ARG A 180 -10.89 4.50 16.38
C ARG A 180 -12.09 3.57 16.28
N LEU A 181 -11.80 2.33 15.92
CA LEU A 181 -12.73 1.20 16.00
C LEU A 181 -12.01 -0.07 16.43
N THR A 182 -12.76 -0.99 17.02
CA THR A 182 -12.30 -2.37 17.22
C THR A 182 -12.76 -3.21 16.04
N ALA A 183 -11.83 -3.95 15.44
CA ALA A 183 -12.12 -4.82 14.30
C ALA A 183 -11.48 -6.21 14.50
N ARG A 184 -12.04 -7.20 13.79
CA ARG A 184 -11.61 -8.61 13.81
C ARG A 184 -10.92 -8.97 12.51
N LYS A 185 -9.91 -9.83 12.58
CA LYS A 185 -9.21 -10.41 11.44
C LYS A 185 -10.20 -10.93 10.39
N GLY A 186 -9.94 -10.57 9.14
CA GLY A 186 -10.78 -10.92 8.00
C GLY A 186 -12.01 -10.03 7.78
N GLN A 187 -12.36 -9.12 8.71
CA GLN A 187 -13.39 -8.11 8.42
C GLN A 187 -12.95 -7.23 7.25
N ARG A 188 -13.87 -6.98 6.32
CA ARG A 188 -13.64 -6.11 5.16
C ARG A 188 -14.33 -4.79 5.46
N LEU A 189 -13.55 -3.76 5.73
CA LEU A 189 -14.02 -2.42 6.07
C LEU A 189 -14.06 -1.55 4.80
N ILE A 190 -15.07 -0.70 4.70
CA ILE A 190 -15.10 0.43 3.77
C ILE A 190 -15.13 1.70 4.62
N ILE A 191 -14.18 2.59 4.40
CA ILE A 191 -13.99 3.83 5.15
C ILE A 191 -14.15 4.98 4.16
N GLU A 192 -15.26 5.70 4.28
CA GLU A 192 -15.61 6.81 3.40
C GLU A 192 -15.46 8.13 4.13
N MET A 193 -14.71 9.06 3.55
CA MET A 193 -14.67 10.45 3.96
C MET A 193 -15.17 11.32 2.81
N LYS A 194 -16.22 12.09 3.10
CA LYS A 194 -16.77 13.08 2.18
C LYS A 194 -16.53 14.48 2.74
N GLY A 195 -15.73 15.26 2.04
CA GLY A 195 -15.50 16.68 2.34
C GLY A 195 -16.67 17.54 1.89
N ASP A 196 -16.97 18.60 2.64
CA ASP A 196 -17.90 19.63 2.20
C ASP A 196 -17.14 20.71 1.42
N GLY A 197 -17.76 21.23 0.36
CA GLY A 197 -17.18 22.29 -0.48
C GLY A 197 -15.94 21.81 -1.22
N ASP A 198 -14.82 22.51 -1.02
CA ASP A 198 -13.56 22.27 -1.74
C ASP A 198 -12.58 21.36 -0.99
N LEU A 199 -12.96 20.84 0.18
CA LEU A 199 -12.10 19.98 0.96
C LEU A 199 -11.79 18.69 0.22
N ASP A 200 -10.52 18.50 -0.12
CA ASP A 200 -10.01 17.27 -0.72
C ASP A 200 -9.71 16.24 0.36
N ALA A 201 -10.48 15.14 0.35
CA ALA A 201 -10.49 14.15 1.41
C ALA A 201 -9.32 13.18 1.26
N PHE A 202 -8.74 12.80 2.40
CA PHE A 202 -7.74 11.75 2.49
C PHE A 202 -8.05 10.89 3.71
N VAL A 203 -8.12 9.57 3.53
CA VAL A 203 -8.25 8.63 4.65
C VAL A 203 -7.06 7.69 4.72
N GLY A 204 -6.64 7.38 5.93
CA GLY A 204 -5.72 6.29 6.20
C GLY A 204 -6.22 5.44 7.35
N ILE A 205 -5.90 4.14 7.33
CA ILE A 205 -6.13 3.23 8.46
C ILE A 205 -4.80 2.66 8.93
N GLY A 206 -4.68 2.40 10.23
CA GLY A 206 -3.62 1.57 10.76
C GLY A 206 -3.70 1.44 12.27
N THR A 207 -2.56 1.34 12.93
CA THR A 207 -2.49 1.01 14.36
C THR A 207 -1.58 1.98 15.11
N MET A 208 -1.88 2.21 16.39
CA MET A 208 -0.98 2.98 17.25
C MET A 208 0.26 2.16 17.58
N MET A 209 1.42 2.79 17.40
CA MET A 209 2.72 2.31 17.81
C MET A 209 3.31 3.32 18.79
N GLY A 210 3.12 3.06 20.09
CA GLY A 210 3.43 4.05 21.13
C GLY A 210 2.67 5.35 20.89
N ASP A 211 3.42 6.44 20.68
CA ASP A 211 2.89 7.79 20.47
C ASP A 211 2.69 8.15 18.97
N SER A 212 2.92 7.19 18.08
CA SER A 212 2.83 7.36 16.64
C SER A 212 1.73 6.51 16.03
N LEU A 213 1.16 6.98 14.93
CA LEU A 213 0.25 6.20 14.11
C LEU A 213 1.03 5.55 12.97
N HIS A 214 1.09 4.22 12.95
CA HIS A 214 1.50 3.48 11.76
C HIS A 214 0.30 3.37 10.83
N ILE A 215 0.41 3.89 9.61
CA ILE A 215 -0.61 3.76 8.57
C ILE A 215 -0.29 2.52 7.73
N ASP A 216 -1.28 1.65 7.60
CA ASP A 216 -1.21 0.42 6.81
C ASP A 216 -1.62 0.67 5.36
N GLU A 217 -2.66 1.50 5.15
CA GLU A 217 -3.25 1.76 3.84
C GLU A 217 -3.92 3.14 3.81
N THR A 218 -4.00 3.74 2.61
CA THR A 218 -4.58 5.08 2.39
C THR A 218 -5.38 5.15 1.10
N ASP A 219 -6.31 6.10 1.03
CA ASP A 219 -7.08 6.43 -0.17
C ASP A 219 -7.48 7.91 -0.12
N ASP A 220 -7.53 8.58 -1.27
CA ASP A 220 -7.91 9.99 -1.41
C ASP A 220 -9.02 10.23 -2.46
N ASP A 221 -9.06 9.46 -3.54
CA ASP A 221 -10.02 9.67 -4.63
C ASP A 221 -10.99 8.50 -4.87
N GLY A 222 -10.88 7.42 -4.08
CA GLY A 222 -11.64 6.19 -4.29
C GLY A 222 -13.15 6.37 -4.13
N GLY A 223 -13.62 7.47 -3.55
CA GLY A 223 -15.03 7.86 -3.42
C GLY A 223 -15.56 8.69 -4.59
N GLY A 224 -14.69 9.10 -5.51
CA GLY A 224 -14.99 9.97 -6.65
C GLY A 224 -14.97 11.46 -6.29
N GLU A 225 -14.67 12.29 -7.30
CA GLU A 225 -14.41 13.72 -7.14
C GLU A 225 -13.27 13.98 -6.15
N LYS A 226 -13.56 14.66 -5.03
CA LYS A 226 -12.64 14.99 -3.93
C LYS A 226 -12.90 14.14 -2.68
N ASN A 227 -13.55 12.99 -2.84
CA ASN A 227 -13.97 12.13 -1.74
C ASN A 227 -13.13 10.85 -1.70
N ALA A 228 -12.76 10.44 -0.49
CA ALA A 228 -11.95 9.27 -0.27
C ALA A 228 -12.81 8.06 0.13
N ARG A 229 -12.46 6.88 -0.37
CA ARG A 229 -13.10 5.61 0.01
C ARG A 229 -12.07 4.49 0.06
N LEU A 230 -11.52 4.31 1.25
CA LEU A 230 -10.57 3.25 1.52
C LEU A 230 -11.27 1.92 1.81
N ARG A 231 -10.85 0.88 1.10
CA ARG A 231 -11.21 -0.52 1.39
C ARG A 231 -10.08 -1.20 2.13
N TYR A 232 -10.37 -1.86 3.24
CA TYR A 232 -9.35 -2.48 4.08
C TYR A 232 -9.79 -3.85 4.60
N THR A 233 -8.96 -4.89 4.36
CA THR A 233 -9.14 -6.20 5.00
C THR A 233 -8.31 -6.25 6.27
N VAL A 234 -8.98 -6.44 7.40
CA VAL A 234 -8.36 -6.43 8.72
C VAL A 234 -7.40 -7.60 8.87
N LYS A 235 -6.13 -7.30 9.14
CA LYS A 235 -5.04 -8.30 9.17
C LYS A 235 -5.00 -9.07 10.48
N GLU A 236 -5.29 -8.41 11.59
CA GLU A 236 -5.31 -8.99 12.94
C GLU A 236 -6.45 -8.40 13.79
N ASP A 237 -6.92 -9.14 14.79
CA ASP A 237 -7.87 -8.63 15.78
C ASP A 237 -7.24 -7.45 16.55
N GLY A 238 -7.99 -6.36 16.74
CA GLY A 238 -7.49 -5.25 17.56
C GLY A 238 -8.20 -3.92 17.36
N THR A 239 -7.61 -2.88 17.96
CA THR A 239 -8.04 -1.49 17.78
C THR A 239 -7.28 -0.85 16.62
N TYR A 240 -8.02 -0.38 15.63
CA TYR A 240 -7.51 0.36 14.49
C TYR A 240 -7.81 1.85 14.65
N ILE A 241 -6.91 2.67 14.12
CA ILE A 241 -7.05 4.12 14.05
C ILE A 241 -7.29 4.49 12.59
N ILE A 242 -8.29 5.34 12.39
CA ILE A 242 -8.58 5.97 11.10
C ILE A 242 -8.13 7.42 11.19
N ARG A 243 -7.29 7.84 10.25
CA ARG A 243 -6.88 9.23 10.06
C ARG A 243 -7.75 9.83 8.96
N ALA A 244 -8.61 10.77 9.32
CA ALA A 244 -9.35 11.62 8.37
C ALA A 244 -8.56 12.92 8.20
N GLN A 245 -8.15 13.22 6.99
CA GLN A 245 -7.12 14.20 6.68
C GLN A 245 -7.53 15.04 5.46
N ALA A 246 -7.04 16.28 5.39
CA ALA A 246 -7.03 17.04 4.14
C ALA A 246 -5.84 16.63 3.28
N LEU A 247 -6.06 16.37 1.99
CA LEU A 247 -4.96 16.13 1.05
C LEU A 247 -4.11 17.39 0.87
N ASP A 248 -4.77 18.54 0.73
CA ASP A 248 -4.13 19.83 0.53
C ASP A 248 -3.53 20.44 1.81
N ALA A 249 -2.39 21.12 1.63
CA ALA A 249 -1.72 21.90 2.65
C ALA A 249 -2.62 23.04 3.15
N ASN A 250 -2.74 23.17 4.48
CA ASN A 250 -3.52 24.17 5.19
C ASN A 250 -5.04 24.15 4.91
N ALA A 251 -5.55 23.11 4.25
CA ALA A 251 -6.97 23.04 3.94
C ALA A 251 -7.81 22.73 5.20
N THR A 252 -8.83 23.55 5.40
CA THR A 252 -9.80 23.45 6.50
C THR A 252 -11.19 23.23 5.93
N GLY A 253 -12.07 22.56 6.68
CA GLY A 253 -13.43 22.31 6.21
C GLY A 253 -14.15 21.26 7.03
N THR A 254 -15.47 21.18 6.87
CA THR A 254 -16.28 20.11 7.45
C THR A 254 -16.24 18.86 6.58
N PHE A 255 -16.43 17.70 7.22
CA PHE A 255 -16.50 16.42 6.53
C PHE A 255 -17.45 15.46 7.25
N THR A 256 -17.89 14.44 6.54
CA THR A 256 -18.51 13.25 7.11
C THR A 256 -17.59 12.05 6.95
N LEU A 257 -17.45 11.24 8.00
CA LEU A 257 -16.71 9.99 8.00
C LEU A 257 -17.68 8.85 8.33
N LYS A 258 -17.69 7.80 7.50
CA LYS A 258 -18.49 6.59 7.74
C LYS A 258 -17.62 5.37 7.58
N VAL A 259 -17.77 4.41 8.50
CA VAL A 259 -17.13 3.10 8.37
C VAL A 259 -18.24 2.07 8.26
N THR A 260 -18.22 1.25 7.22
CA THR A 260 -19.13 0.11 7.06
C THR A 260 -18.33 -1.18 7.01
N GLU A 261 -18.93 -2.25 7.49
CA GLU A 261 -18.42 -3.60 7.24
C GLU A 261 -19.09 -4.12 5.98
N ARG A 262 -18.28 -4.48 4.99
CA ARG A 262 -18.74 -5.26 3.85
C ARG A 262 -18.81 -6.71 4.28
N VAL A 263 -20.03 -7.18 4.53
CA VAL A 263 -20.29 -8.61 4.66
C VAL A 263 -20.18 -9.20 3.25
N ALA A 264 -19.02 -9.77 2.91
CA ALA A 264 -18.88 -10.53 1.69
C ALA A 264 -19.91 -11.67 1.73
N ARG A 265 -20.83 -11.69 0.77
CA ARG A 265 -21.60 -12.89 0.48
C ARG A 265 -20.78 -13.62 -0.57
N PRO A 266 -19.98 -14.65 -0.20
CA PRO A 266 -19.18 -15.36 -1.19
C PRO A 266 -20.12 -15.78 -2.32
N SER A 267 -19.79 -15.41 -3.55
CA SER A 267 -20.61 -15.77 -4.70
C SER A 267 -20.83 -17.28 -4.67
N THR A 268 -22.08 -17.71 -4.81
CA THR A 268 -22.36 -19.13 -4.90
C THR A 268 -21.67 -19.63 -6.16
N ILE A 269 -20.69 -20.52 -6.01
CA ILE A 269 -19.93 -21.00 -7.18
C ILE A 269 -20.88 -21.80 -8.07
N VAL A 270 -21.18 -21.29 -9.26
CA VAL A 270 -22.05 -21.95 -10.23
C VAL A 270 -21.23 -22.78 -11.20
N ASN A 271 -21.60 -24.05 -11.39
CA ASN A 271 -20.97 -24.89 -12.41
C ASN A 271 -21.45 -24.49 -13.81
N LEU A 272 -20.54 -24.12 -14.70
CA LEU A 272 -20.90 -23.81 -16.09
C LEU A 272 -21.03 -25.08 -16.92
N ALA A 273 -22.24 -25.31 -17.42
CA ALA A 273 -22.49 -26.32 -18.44
C ALA A 273 -21.93 -25.86 -19.80
N ALA A 274 -21.31 -26.79 -20.53
CA ALA A 274 -20.77 -26.50 -21.85
C ALA A 274 -21.87 -26.06 -22.84
N ASN A 275 -21.53 -25.08 -23.68
CA ASN A 275 -22.36 -24.56 -24.76
C ASN A 275 -23.75 -24.05 -24.33
N THR A 276 -23.94 -23.76 -23.03
CA THR A 276 -25.20 -23.24 -22.48
C THR A 276 -24.92 -21.89 -21.82
N PRO A 277 -25.58 -20.79 -22.26
CA PRO A 277 -25.46 -19.52 -21.57
C PRO A 277 -26.15 -19.57 -20.20
N THR A 278 -25.49 -18.98 -19.21
CA THR A 278 -26.01 -18.75 -17.87
C THR A 278 -26.12 -17.24 -17.65
N THR A 279 -27.24 -16.80 -17.07
CA THR A 279 -27.47 -15.38 -16.74
C THR A 279 -27.03 -15.12 -15.31
N GLY A 280 -26.35 -13.99 -15.09
CA GLY A 280 -26.00 -13.48 -13.78
C GLY A 280 -26.25 -11.97 -13.69
N GLU A 281 -26.05 -11.41 -12.51
CA GLU A 281 -26.16 -9.97 -12.25
C GLU A 281 -25.08 -9.57 -11.25
N LEU A 282 -24.21 -8.64 -11.66
CA LEU A 282 -23.24 -8.03 -10.75
C LEU A 282 -23.96 -6.99 -9.89
N THR A 283 -23.83 -7.12 -8.59
CA THR A 283 -24.41 -6.26 -7.55
C THR A 283 -23.32 -5.77 -6.61
N ASP A 284 -23.64 -4.75 -5.81
CA ASP A 284 -22.75 -4.24 -4.77
C ASP A 284 -22.56 -5.19 -3.57
N SER A 285 -23.20 -6.36 -3.61
CA SER A 285 -23.11 -7.41 -2.59
C SER A 285 -22.23 -8.61 -2.99
N ASP A 286 -21.77 -8.64 -4.24
CA ASP A 286 -20.94 -9.73 -4.77
C ASP A 286 -19.49 -9.65 -4.31
N ASP A 287 -18.71 -10.67 -4.64
CA ASP A 287 -17.27 -10.65 -4.42
C ASP A 287 -16.64 -9.51 -5.23
N GLU A 288 -15.62 -8.86 -4.65
CA GLU A 288 -14.97 -7.69 -5.23
C GLU A 288 -13.46 -7.94 -5.33
N ALA A 289 -12.88 -7.58 -6.47
CA ALA A 289 -11.44 -7.60 -6.71
C ALA A 289 -10.75 -6.39 -6.06
N ASP A 290 -9.42 -6.40 -6.00
CA ASP A 290 -8.64 -5.36 -5.29
C ASP A 290 -8.80 -3.96 -5.92
N ASP A 291 -9.16 -3.90 -7.21
CA ASP A 291 -9.46 -2.67 -7.96
C ASP A 291 -10.88 -2.14 -7.74
N GLY A 292 -11.67 -2.80 -6.89
CA GLY A 292 -13.04 -2.39 -6.59
C GLY A 292 -14.10 -2.89 -7.56
N SER A 293 -13.76 -3.75 -8.52
CA SER A 293 -14.71 -4.32 -9.47
C SER A 293 -15.44 -5.54 -8.88
N TYR A 294 -16.75 -5.66 -9.14
CA TYR A 294 -17.55 -6.79 -8.68
C TYR A 294 -17.44 -7.98 -9.63
N PHE A 295 -17.37 -9.19 -9.08
CA PHE A 295 -17.36 -10.42 -9.84
C PHE A 295 -18.18 -11.54 -9.22
N ASP A 296 -18.69 -12.40 -10.09
CA ASP A 296 -19.25 -13.70 -9.74
C ASP A 296 -18.27 -14.84 -10.05
N LEU A 297 -18.30 -15.89 -9.24
CA LEU A 297 -17.49 -17.07 -9.43
C LEU A 297 -18.24 -18.21 -10.11
N TYR A 298 -17.64 -18.72 -11.18
CA TYR A 298 -18.08 -19.91 -11.89
C TYR A 298 -17.00 -20.99 -11.86
N ARG A 299 -17.43 -22.26 -11.89
CA ARG A 299 -16.52 -23.41 -11.94
C ARG A 299 -16.66 -24.14 -13.26
N VAL A 300 -15.52 -24.60 -13.77
CA VAL A 300 -15.42 -25.50 -14.90
C VAL A 300 -14.45 -26.65 -14.60
N THR A 301 -14.81 -27.86 -15.00
CA THR A 301 -13.89 -29.00 -15.07
C THR A 301 -13.43 -29.21 -16.51
N VAL A 302 -12.12 -29.31 -16.71
CA VAL A 302 -11.47 -29.41 -18.03
C VAL A 302 -10.48 -30.58 -18.08
N ARG A 303 -10.15 -31.02 -19.30
CA ARG A 303 -9.11 -32.02 -19.58
C ARG A 303 -7.80 -31.33 -19.96
N ALA A 304 -6.68 -32.02 -19.75
CA ALA A 304 -5.39 -31.60 -20.27
C ALA A 304 -5.43 -31.52 -21.80
N GLY A 305 -4.89 -30.43 -22.35
CA GLY A 305 -4.93 -30.07 -23.77
C GLY A 305 -6.29 -29.55 -24.27
N GLU A 306 -7.31 -29.42 -23.41
CA GLU A 306 -8.63 -28.93 -23.83
C GLU A 306 -8.56 -27.43 -24.16
N LYS A 307 -9.06 -27.05 -25.35
CA LYS A 307 -9.24 -25.65 -25.75
C LYS A 307 -10.69 -25.23 -25.59
N VAL A 308 -10.92 -24.11 -24.91
CA VAL A 308 -12.25 -23.54 -24.66
C VAL A 308 -12.31 -22.07 -25.07
N THR A 309 -13.52 -21.57 -25.29
CA THR A 309 -13.80 -20.13 -25.38
C THR A 309 -14.80 -19.76 -24.29
N ILE A 310 -14.43 -18.84 -23.40
CA ILE A 310 -15.31 -18.29 -22.38
C ILE A 310 -15.78 -16.93 -22.90
N MET A 311 -17.10 -16.73 -22.93
CA MET A 311 -17.68 -15.48 -23.44
C MET A 311 -18.61 -14.90 -22.39
N MET A 312 -18.40 -13.63 -22.06
CA MET A 312 -19.29 -12.83 -21.23
C MET A 312 -19.85 -11.68 -22.06
N ARG A 313 -21.16 -11.48 -21.99
CA ARG A 313 -21.86 -10.42 -22.70
C ARG A 313 -22.72 -9.61 -21.77
N SER A 314 -22.63 -8.29 -21.88
CA SER A 314 -23.49 -7.35 -21.16
C SER A 314 -23.70 -6.08 -21.97
N SER A 315 -24.90 -5.50 -21.83
CA SER A 315 -25.17 -4.12 -22.25
C SER A 315 -25.05 -3.12 -21.10
N ALA A 316 -24.99 -3.60 -19.85
CA ALA A 316 -24.99 -2.77 -18.64
C ALA A 316 -23.57 -2.52 -18.12
N VAL A 317 -22.70 -3.54 -18.15
CA VAL A 317 -21.32 -3.46 -17.68
C VAL A 317 -20.32 -3.59 -18.82
N ASP A 318 -19.09 -3.16 -18.56
CA ASP A 318 -17.95 -3.42 -19.44
C ASP A 318 -17.35 -4.78 -19.08
N SER A 319 -17.73 -5.82 -19.83
CA SER A 319 -17.52 -7.21 -19.42
C SER A 319 -16.04 -7.55 -19.31
N TYR A 320 -15.66 -8.28 -18.26
CA TYR A 320 -14.29 -8.72 -18.03
C TYR A 320 -14.29 -10.15 -17.51
N VAL A 321 -13.55 -11.05 -18.16
CA VAL A 321 -13.46 -12.45 -17.74
C VAL A 321 -12.06 -12.74 -17.24
N VAL A 322 -11.94 -13.32 -16.05
CA VAL A 322 -10.66 -13.77 -15.49
C VAL A 322 -10.73 -15.26 -15.18
N LEU A 323 -9.84 -16.04 -15.79
CA LEU A 323 -9.65 -17.47 -15.52
C LEU A 323 -8.54 -17.67 -14.50
N GLY A 324 -8.76 -18.53 -13.50
CA GLY A 324 -7.78 -18.79 -12.46
C GLY A 324 -8.06 -20.02 -11.61
N GLN A 325 -7.29 -20.17 -10.54
CA GLN A 325 -7.43 -21.21 -9.52
C GLN A 325 -7.17 -20.62 -8.13
N MET A 326 -7.73 -21.23 -7.09
CA MET A 326 -7.30 -20.95 -5.72
C MET A 326 -6.13 -21.86 -5.35
N VAL A 327 -4.99 -21.28 -4.99
CA VAL A 327 -3.79 -22.00 -4.53
C VAL A 327 -3.43 -21.47 -3.16
N ASP A 328 -3.38 -22.34 -2.14
CA ASP A 328 -3.08 -21.98 -0.74
C ASP A 328 -3.94 -20.84 -0.16
N GLY A 329 -5.18 -20.69 -0.65
CA GLY A 329 -6.10 -19.64 -0.23
C GLY A 329 -5.96 -18.31 -0.97
N GLU A 330 -5.02 -18.22 -1.93
CA GLU A 330 -4.83 -17.06 -2.79
C GLU A 330 -5.32 -17.32 -4.22
N TRP A 331 -5.75 -16.26 -4.90
CA TRP A 331 -6.17 -16.33 -6.30
C TRP A 331 -4.97 -16.31 -7.23
N ASN A 332 -4.77 -17.40 -7.98
CA ASN A 332 -3.79 -17.48 -9.05
C ASN A 332 -4.48 -17.27 -10.41
N GLN A 333 -4.23 -16.13 -11.03
CA GLN A 333 -4.75 -15.79 -12.36
C GLN A 333 -3.96 -16.51 -13.47
N LEU A 334 -4.67 -17.11 -14.43
CA LEU A 334 -4.09 -17.82 -15.57
C LEU A 334 -4.25 -17.05 -16.88
N ALA A 335 -5.42 -16.45 -17.10
CA ALA A 335 -5.70 -15.68 -18.31
C ALA A 335 -6.89 -14.74 -18.08
N TYR A 336 -7.03 -13.71 -18.92
CA TYR A 336 -8.14 -12.77 -18.84
C TYR A 336 -8.46 -12.17 -20.22
N ASP A 337 -9.65 -11.58 -20.37
CA ASP A 337 -10.06 -10.84 -21.56
C ASP A 337 -11.21 -9.87 -21.21
N ASP A 338 -11.20 -8.65 -21.75
CA ASP A 338 -12.23 -7.61 -21.59
C ASP A 338 -12.93 -7.20 -22.90
N ASP A 339 -12.23 -7.08 -24.03
CA ASP A 339 -12.77 -6.41 -25.22
C ASP A 339 -12.81 -7.23 -26.52
N THR A 340 -12.25 -8.45 -26.55
CA THR A 340 -12.13 -9.19 -27.81
C THR A 340 -13.44 -9.86 -28.25
N GLY A 341 -14.50 -9.76 -27.45
CA GLY A 341 -15.86 -10.18 -27.78
C GLY A 341 -16.66 -9.17 -28.60
N GLY A 342 -16.12 -7.97 -28.80
CA GLY A 342 -16.71 -6.86 -29.56
C GLY A 342 -17.67 -6.00 -28.74
N GLY A 343 -17.52 -4.67 -28.85
CA GLY A 343 -18.24 -3.73 -27.98
C GLY A 343 -17.68 -3.79 -26.56
N LYS A 344 -18.57 -3.97 -25.56
CA LYS A 344 -18.26 -4.13 -24.13
C LYS A 344 -18.27 -5.60 -23.66
N ASN A 345 -17.97 -6.52 -24.57
CA ASN A 345 -18.09 -7.96 -24.33
C ASN A 345 -16.71 -8.60 -24.30
N ALA A 346 -16.50 -9.54 -23.38
CA ALA A 346 -15.26 -10.29 -23.22
C ALA A 346 -15.34 -11.65 -23.91
N ARG A 347 -14.21 -12.09 -24.49
CA ARG A 347 -14.08 -13.40 -25.16
C ARG A 347 -12.69 -14.01 -24.96
N LEU A 348 -12.55 -14.78 -23.89
CA LEU A 348 -11.30 -15.45 -23.56
C LEU A 348 -11.18 -16.83 -24.23
N GLU A 349 -10.18 -17.02 -25.10
CA GLU A 349 -9.75 -18.35 -25.55
C GLU A 349 -8.60 -18.87 -24.68
N HIS A 350 -8.71 -20.11 -24.20
CA HIS A 350 -7.64 -20.73 -23.39
C HIS A 350 -7.47 -22.22 -23.70
N THR A 351 -6.23 -22.71 -23.63
CA THR A 351 -5.88 -24.14 -23.73
C THR A 351 -5.25 -24.56 -22.41
N PHE A 352 -5.82 -25.56 -21.75
CA PHE A 352 -5.38 -25.99 -20.41
C PHE A 352 -4.28 -27.04 -20.49
N ASP A 353 -3.14 -26.82 -19.84
CA ASP A 353 -2.06 -27.82 -19.81
C ASP A 353 -2.40 -29.04 -18.96
N ASN A 354 -3.20 -28.84 -17.91
CA ASN A 354 -3.54 -29.86 -16.92
C ASN A 354 -5.06 -30.07 -16.84
N ALA A 355 -5.47 -31.31 -16.58
CA ALA A 355 -6.85 -31.60 -16.24
C ALA A 355 -7.14 -31.13 -14.81
N GLY A 356 -8.36 -30.67 -14.55
CA GLY A 356 -8.75 -30.26 -13.21
C GLY A 356 -9.94 -29.32 -13.18
N GLU A 357 -10.20 -28.79 -11.99
CA GLU A 357 -11.16 -27.72 -11.78
C GLU A 357 -10.48 -26.35 -11.84
N TYR A 358 -11.14 -25.44 -12.52
CA TYR A 358 -10.74 -24.05 -12.68
C TYR A 358 -11.90 -23.14 -12.34
N LEU A 359 -11.59 -21.93 -11.94
CA LEU A 359 -12.55 -20.90 -11.59
C LEU A 359 -12.52 -19.77 -12.63
N ILE A 360 -13.68 -19.19 -12.87
CA ILE A 360 -13.87 -18.06 -13.77
C ILE A 360 -14.53 -16.96 -12.96
N ARG A 361 -13.93 -15.77 -12.94
CA ARG A 361 -14.57 -14.54 -12.47
C ARG A 361 -15.28 -13.90 -13.66
N ALA A 362 -16.61 -13.83 -13.60
CA ALA A 362 -17.39 -12.96 -14.46
C ALA A 362 -17.40 -11.58 -13.82
N ASN A 363 -16.67 -10.63 -14.38
CA ASN A 363 -16.27 -9.37 -13.77
C ASN A 363 -16.61 -8.18 -14.70
N THR A 364 -16.32 -6.97 -14.25
CA THR A 364 -16.45 -5.71 -14.99
C THR A 364 -15.14 -4.91 -14.92
N VAL A 365 -14.83 -4.12 -15.95
CA VAL A 365 -13.65 -3.22 -15.95
C VAL A 365 -13.84 -2.03 -14.99
N GLY A 366 -15.08 -1.58 -14.80
CA GLY A 366 -15.38 -0.41 -13.97
C GLY A 366 -15.59 -0.76 -12.50
N ALA A 367 -14.79 -0.19 -11.61
CA ALA A 367 -15.00 -0.28 -10.16
C ALA A 367 -16.44 0.13 -9.78
N GLY A 368 -17.09 -0.64 -8.91
CA GLY A 368 -18.45 -0.39 -8.47
C GLY A 368 -19.55 -0.56 -9.54
N SER A 369 -19.24 -1.02 -10.75
CA SER A 369 -20.24 -1.19 -11.81
C SER A 369 -21.13 -2.41 -11.56
N THR A 370 -22.45 -2.22 -11.64
CA THR A 370 -23.45 -3.27 -11.45
C THR A 370 -24.27 -3.47 -12.73
N GLY A 371 -24.85 -4.66 -12.88
CA GLY A 371 -25.75 -4.96 -13.99
C GLY A 371 -25.77 -6.42 -14.41
N THR A 372 -26.76 -6.75 -15.24
CA THR A 372 -26.97 -8.10 -15.75
C THR A 372 -25.98 -8.47 -16.85
N TYR A 373 -25.63 -9.75 -16.92
CA TYR A 373 -24.78 -10.29 -17.96
C TYR A 373 -25.19 -11.74 -18.30
N THR A 374 -24.66 -12.24 -19.41
CA THR A 374 -24.69 -13.66 -19.73
C THR A 374 -23.26 -14.17 -19.87
N ILE A 375 -22.98 -15.34 -19.30
CA ILE A 375 -21.69 -16.02 -19.43
C ILE A 375 -21.90 -17.42 -20.00
N ARG A 376 -20.99 -17.87 -20.85
CA ARG A 376 -20.98 -19.24 -21.36
C ARG A 376 -19.57 -19.73 -21.59
N ILE A 377 -19.41 -21.04 -21.54
CA ILE A 377 -18.20 -21.70 -22.00
C ILE A 377 -18.51 -22.55 -23.23
N ASP A 378 -17.91 -22.18 -24.36
CA ASP A 378 -17.99 -22.91 -25.61
C ASP A 378 -16.83 -23.92 -25.68
N ARG A 379 -17.19 -25.19 -25.90
CA ARG A 379 -16.22 -26.26 -26.15
C ARG A 379 -16.37 -26.64 -27.61
N GLY A 380 -15.27 -26.66 -28.35
CA GLY A 380 -15.28 -27.17 -29.73
C GLY A 380 -15.91 -28.57 -29.76
N ALA A 381 -16.58 -28.94 -30.86
CA ALA A 381 -17.13 -30.28 -31.04
C ALA A 381 -15.97 -31.30 -31.04
N GLY A 382 -15.56 -31.75 -29.85
CA GLY A 382 -14.55 -32.76 -29.67
C GLY A 382 -15.08 -34.05 -30.27
N THR A 383 -14.41 -34.51 -31.32
CA THR A 383 -14.58 -35.86 -31.87
C THR A 383 -14.61 -36.85 -30.73
N ALA A 384 -15.79 -37.43 -30.50
CA ALA A 384 -15.92 -38.63 -29.68
C ALA A 384 -14.97 -39.66 -30.27
N GLY A 385 -13.82 -39.87 -29.63
CA GLY A 385 -12.90 -40.93 -29.98
C GLY A 385 -13.65 -42.24 -29.83
N ALA A 386 -14.14 -42.77 -30.96
CA ALA A 386 -14.72 -44.08 -31.03
C ALA A 386 -13.65 -45.06 -30.55
N ALA A 387 -13.81 -45.55 -29.32
CA ALA A 387 -13.04 -46.67 -28.82
C ALA A 387 -13.33 -47.85 -29.76
N ARG A 388 -12.41 -48.08 -30.68
CA ARG A 388 -12.45 -49.22 -31.60
C ARG A 388 -12.24 -50.45 -30.74
N SER A 389 -13.35 -51.08 -30.35
CA SER A 389 -13.40 -52.40 -29.76
C SER A 389 -12.62 -53.37 -30.65
N THR A 390 -11.41 -53.72 -30.23
CA THR A 390 -10.70 -54.88 -30.75
C THR A 390 -11.02 -56.05 -29.85
N ARG A 391 -12.22 -56.61 -30.05
CA ARG A 391 -12.47 -57.99 -29.66
C ARG A 391 -11.68 -58.88 -30.61
N ARG A 392 -10.82 -59.74 -30.10
CA ARG A 392 -10.41 -60.95 -30.81
C ARG A 392 -10.56 -62.19 -29.92
N PRO A 393 -10.89 -63.34 -30.53
CA PRO A 393 -11.35 -64.56 -29.87
C PRO A 393 -10.22 -65.35 -29.22
#